data_AF-X0YDW8-F1
#
_entry.id   AF-X0YDW8-F1
#
_cell.length_a   1.000
_cell.length_b   1.000
_cell.length_c   1.000
_cell.angle_alpha   90.00
_cell.angle_beta   90.00
_cell.angle_gamma   90.00
#
_symmetry.space_group_name_H-M   'P 1'
#
loop_
_entity.id
_entity.type
_entity.pdbx_description
1 polymer ?
#
loop_
_entity_poly.entity_id
_entity_poly.type
_entity_poly.pdbx_seq_one_letter_code
_entity_poly.pdbx_strand_id
1 'polypeptide(L)' 'MEKTSKKDEKKPTGTCQICGENKAKSVCLKCGRSVCPSCYFNILGICKKCVPEEYVEKWEKRKPDWEKILGVEWVD' A
#
# COMPACT_ATOMS: atom_id res chain seq x y z
N MET A 1 -22.34 1.13 -31.88
CA MET A 1 -20.97 1.64 -32.13
C MET A 1 -20.61 2.52 -30.96
N GLU A 2 -20.20 1.92 -29.84
CA GLU A 2 -19.83 2.65 -28.62
C GLU A 2 -18.31 2.67 -28.50
N LYS A 3 -17.75 3.88 -28.67
CA LYS A 3 -16.38 4.20 -28.31
C LYS A 3 -16.39 4.62 -26.85
N THR A 4 -15.65 3.95 -25.95
CA THR A 4 -15.15 4.62 -24.73
C THR A 4 -13.94 3.90 -24.11
N SER A 5 -12.78 4.54 -24.29
CA SER A 5 -11.71 4.71 -23.30
C SER A 5 -10.95 3.45 -22.82
N LYS A 6 -9.90 3.10 -23.58
CA LYS A 6 -8.73 2.42 -23.02
C LYS A 6 -8.13 3.33 -21.93
N LYS A 7 -8.41 3.06 -20.66
CA LYS A 7 -7.67 3.68 -19.55
C LYS A 7 -6.24 3.15 -19.65
N ASP A 8 -5.27 4.04 -19.84
CA ASP A 8 -3.85 3.73 -19.68
C ASP A 8 -3.57 3.36 -18.22
N GLU A 9 -3.90 2.12 -17.85
CA GLU A 9 -3.58 1.57 -16.54
C GLU A 9 -2.06 1.39 -16.49
N LYS A 10 -1.36 2.40 -15.95
CA LYS A 10 0.08 2.31 -15.66
C LYS A 10 0.33 1.06 -14.84
N LYS A 11 0.95 0.06 -15.47
CA LYS A 11 1.30 -1.19 -14.80
C LYS A 11 2.49 -0.92 -13.87
N PRO A 12 2.47 -1.47 -12.64
CA PRO A 12 3.62 -1.39 -11.74
C PRO A 12 4.79 -2.17 -12.34
N THR A 13 5.99 -1.59 -12.24
CA THR A 13 7.21 -2.17 -12.81
C THR A 13 8.34 -2.18 -11.77
N GLY A 14 9.22 -3.17 -11.89
CA GLY A 14 10.46 -3.26 -11.12
C GLY A 14 10.27 -3.42 -9.61
N THR A 15 11.21 -2.85 -8.88
CA THR A 15 11.26 -2.86 -7.42
C THR A 15 10.57 -1.63 -6.85
N CYS A 16 10.10 -1.71 -5.61
CA CYS A 16 9.45 -0.62 -4.90
C CYS A 16 10.35 0.62 -4.89
N GLN A 17 9.86 1.73 -5.46
CA GLN A 17 10.57 3.01 -5.49
C GLN A 17 10.59 3.72 -4.13
N ILE A 18 10.09 3.09 -3.06
CA ILE A 18 10.12 3.62 -1.71
C ILE A 18 11.12 2.88 -0.81
N CYS A 19 11.04 1.55 -0.75
CA CYS A 19 11.95 0.76 0.10
C CYS A 19 13.12 0.14 -0.67
N GLY A 20 13.02 -0.04 -1.99
CA GLY A 20 14.08 -0.66 -2.79
C GLY A 20 14.26 -2.17 -2.59
N GLU A 21 13.52 -2.79 -1.67
CA GLU A 21 13.69 -4.21 -1.31
C GLU A 21 12.67 -5.11 -2.02
N ASN A 22 11.39 -4.72 -1.97
CA ASN A 22 10.27 -5.57 -2.39
C ASN A 22 9.82 -5.26 -3.82
N LYS A 23 9.35 -6.27 -4.56
CA LYS A 23 8.77 -6.08 -5.90
C LYS A 23 7.57 -5.12 -5.87
N ALA A 24 7.51 -4.19 -6.81
CA ALA A 24 6.36 -3.30 -6.95
C ALA A 24 5.14 -4.07 -7.48
N LYS A 25 3.98 -3.86 -6.83
CA LYS A 25 2.71 -4.48 -7.20
C LYS A 25 1.58 -3.47 -7.44
N SER A 26 1.79 -2.20 -7.10
CA SER A 26 0.79 -1.14 -7.26
C SER A 26 1.45 0.14 -7.75
N VAL A 27 0.69 1.01 -8.42
CA VAL A 27 1.11 2.36 -8.80
C VAL A 27 0.34 3.37 -7.96
N CYS A 28 1.07 4.29 -7.31
CA CYS A 28 0.44 5.37 -6.54
C CYS A 28 -0.39 6.27 -7.46
N LEU A 29 -1.69 6.43 -7.17
CA LEU A 29 -2.57 7.28 -7.97
C LEU A 29 -2.20 8.78 -7.90
N LYS A 30 -1.54 9.22 -6.82
CA LYS A 30 -1.15 10.62 -6.62
C LYS A 30 0.19 10.99 -7.26
N CYS A 31 1.21 10.14 -7.17
CA CYS A 31 2.57 10.46 -7.63
C CYS A 31 3.11 9.53 -8.72
N GLY A 32 2.35 8.49 -9.10
CA GLY A 32 2.73 7.56 -10.16
C GLY A 32 3.85 6.57 -9.83
N ARG A 33 4.34 6.53 -8.58
CA ARG A 33 5.41 5.59 -8.19
C ARG A 33 4.93 4.14 -8.16
N SER A 34 5.75 3.23 -8.68
CA SER A 34 5.63 1.78 -8.54
C SER A 34 6.07 1.37 -7.12
N VAL A 35 5.17 0.78 -6.35
CA VAL A 35 5.39 0.48 -4.91
C VAL A 35 4.95 -0.93 -4.53
N CYS A 36 5.62 -1.50 -3.53
CA CYS A 36 5.25 -2.78 -2.95
C CYS A 36 4.01 -2.66 -2.05
N PRO A 37 3.33 -3.78 -1.72
CA PRO A 37 2.16 -3.77 -0.84
C PRO A 37 2.41 -3.13 0.53
N SER A 38 3.60 -3.29 1.12
CA SER A 38 3.93 -2.69 2.42
C SER A 38 4.11 -1.17 2.38
N CYS A 39 4.38 -0.60 1.20
CA CYS A 39 4.53 0.85 1.01
C CYS A 39 3.31 1.50 0.34
N TYR A 40 2.23 0.73 0.14
CA TYR A 40 1.03 1.15 -0.57
C TYR A 40 -0.22 1.00 0.30
N PHE A 41 -1.00 2.07 0.40
CA PHE A 41 -2.26 2.09 1.11
C PHE A 41 -3.38 1.74 0.15
N ASN A 42 -3.79 0.47 0.10
CA ASN A 42 -4.82 -0.03 -0.82
C ASN A 42 -6.14 0.76 -0.71
N ILE A 43 -6.57 1.09 0.51
CA ILE A 43 -7.83 1.83 0.75
C ILE A 43 -7.77 3.24 0.13
N LEU A 44 -6.60 3.90 0.17
CA LEU A 44 -6.43 5.27 -0.32
C LEU A 44 -5.92 5.31 -1.78
N GLY A 45 -5.44 4.19 -2.30
CA GLY A 45 -4.81 4.11 -3.61
C GLY A 45 -3.47 4.87 -3.74
N ILE A 46 -2.79 5.16 -2.62
CA ILE A 46 -1.58 6.00 -2.60
C ILE A 46 -0.43 5.36 -1.81
N CYS A 47 0.80 5.79 -2.09
CA CYS A 47 1.98 5.33 -1.37
C CYS A 47 2.19 6.04 -0.03
N LYS A 48 2.97 5.45 0.88
CA LYS A 48 3.24 6.02 2.22
C LYS A 48 3.82 7.43 2.23
N LYS A 49 4.59 7.82 1.20
CA LYS A 49 5.12 9.18 1.05
C LYS A 49 4.07 10.23 0.64
N CYS A 50 2.89 9.78 0.22
CA CYS A 50 1.80 10.64 -0.23
C CYS A 50 0.66 10.77 0.80
N VAL A 51 0.70 9.95 1.85
CA VAL A 51 -0.26 9.98 2.95
C VAL A 51 0.07 11.18 3.85
N PRO A 52 -0.90 12.05 4.17
CA PRO A 52 -0.70 13.11 5.16
C PRO A 52 -0.37 12.53 6.54
N GLU A 53 0.49 13.21 7.29
CA GLU A 53 1.05 12.74 8.56
C GLU A 53 -0.03 12.36 9.59
N GLU A 54 -1.17 13.07 9.60
CA GLU A 54 -2.34 12.78 10.44
C GLU A 54 -2.95 11.38 10.25
N TYR A 55 -2.76 10.77 9.06
CA TYR A 55 -3.21 9.40 8.78
C TYR A 55 -2.12 8.36 9.04
N VAL A 56 -0.84 8.76 9.01
CA VAL A 56 0.30 7.87 9.28
C VAL A 56 0.31 7.45 10.75
N GLU A 57 0.05 8.38 11.68
CA GLU A 57 -0.02 8.07 13.11
C GLU A 57 -1.07 6.99 13.44
N LYS A 58 -2.22 7.02 12.77
CA LYS A 58 -3.28 6.01 12.94
C LYS A 58 -2.90 4.66 12.35
N TRP A 59 -1.95 4.61 11.42
CA TRP A 59 -1.50 3.40 10.76
C TRP A 59 -0.38 2.71 11.55
N GLU A 60 0.63 3.45 12.02
CA GLU A 60 1.70 2.86 12.83
C GLU A 60 1.19 2.33 14.18
N LYS A 61 0.18 2.99 14.76
CA LYS A 61 -0.47 2.54 16.01
C LYS A 61 -1.37 1.30 15.83
N ARG A 62 -1.61 0.84 14.60
CA ARG A 62 -2.35 -0.41 14.28
C ARG A 62 -1.41 -1.59 14.07
N LYS A 63 -0.42 -1.79 14.95
CA LYS A 63 0.07 -3.14 15.22
C LYS A 63 -0.76 -3.69 16.39
N PRO A 64 -1.96 -4.25 16.14
CA PRO A 64 -2.70 -4.90 17.20
C PRO A 64 -1.82 -6.00 17.80
N ASP A 65 -1.71 -5.97 19.13
CA ASP A 65 -1.17 -7.05 19.91
C ASP A 65 -2.18 -8.20 19.82
N TRP A 66 -1.97 -9.10 18.85
CA TRP A 66 -2.88 -10.18 18.54
C TRP A 66 -3.00 -11.17 19.71
N GLU A 67 -1.98 -11.32 20.55
CA GLU A 67 -2.04 -12.11 21.78
C GLU A 67 -3.04 -11.50 22.77
N LYS A 68 -2.96 -10.18 22.97
CA LYS A 68 -3.86 -9.48 23.90
C LYS A 68 -5.31 -9.38 23.38
N ILE A 69 -5.50 -9.31 22.06
CA ILE A 69 -6.83 -9.11 21.45
C ILE A 69 -7.58 -10.42 21.27
N LEU A 70 -6.89 -11.51 20.92
CA LEU A 70 -7.54 -12.78 20.64
C LEU A 70 -7.51 -13.75 21.84
N GLY A 71 -6.66 -13.51 22.86
CA GLY A 71 -6.61 -14.32 24.07
C GLY A 71 -6.24 -15.79 23.82
N VAL A 72 -5.51 -16.05 22.73
CA VAL A 72 -5.06 -17.39 22.34
C VAL A 72 -3.54 -17.45 22.41
N GLU A 73 -3.02 -18.48 23.07
CA GLU A 73 -1.60 -18.83 23.08
C GLU A 73 -1.24 -19.39 21.69
N TRP A 74 -0.26 -18.80 21.02
CA TRP A 74 0.19 -19.29 19.71
C TRP A 74 0.83 -20.66 19.89
N VAL A 75 0.37 -21.66 19.15
CA VAL A 75 1.01 -22.99 19.11
C VAL A 75 2.02 -22.99 17.97
N ASP A 76 3.27 -23.34 18.27
CA ASP A 76 4.39 -23.46 17.31
C ASP A 76 4.13 -24.46 16.18
#